data_AF-A0A9X3BIN9-F1
#
_entry.id   AF-A0A9X3BIN9-F1
#
_cell.length_a   1.000
_cell.length_b   1.000
_cell.length_c   1.000
_cell.angle_alpha   90.00
_cell.angle_beta   90.00
_cell.angle_gamma   90.00
#
_symmetry.space_group_name_H-M   'P 1'
#
loop_
_entity.id
_entity.type
_entity.pdbx_description
1 polymer ?
#
loop_
_entity_poly.entity_id
_entity_poly.type
_entity_poly.pdbx_seq_one_letter_code
_entity_poly.pdbx_strand_id
1 'polypeptide(L)'
;MTSVESLHVPSLPPYLKHATVFQKFDALKEGERFLLINDHDPIPLYYEMKAERGDTFEWKKIENGPETWQVEITKTALPQAIENTVAEQKGEGTSEEVFVLNVTLLEPRLKHPTIFKHFDALTPGQAFQILNDHDPKPLYYQMIAERGPVFAWEYLQKGPQWWQVQITKNKLDGESVGEIAAKDIRKAEVFKKYGIDFCCGGKKSLKQACEEAKVDPAIVEAELENAHTIEVKTPALDFTRWEAGFLAEYIYNQHHIYFYQERPIISDLVDKVVGRHGAHFPVLFEVEKLFRHLEEELAGHFIKEERVLFPFIKELAQAKKTGDLSYLRDLPSVKDPVRVMEADHDNAGELLAQLRKITNNYTPPAGSCNSFGLLYKKLEALESDLHQHVHLENNILFPKALILEKELLG
;
A
#
# COMPACT_ATOMS: atom_id res chain seq x y z
N MET A 1 45.45 -29.10 2.05
CA MET A 1 44.06 -29.06 1.57
C MET A 1 43.22 -28.55 2.73
N THR A 2 42.77 -27.30 2.67
CA THR A 2 41.84 -26.75 3.67
C THR A 2 40.52 -27.50 3.55
N SER A 3 40.08 -28.09 4.66
CA SER A 3 38.78 -28.76 4.74
C SER A 3 37.68 -27.72 4.48
N VAL A 4 36.84 -27.94 3.48
CA VAL A 4 35.64 -27.11 3.26
C VAL A 4 34.62 -27.49 4.32
N GLU A 5 34.18 -26.52 5.11
CA GLU A 5 33.19 -26.76 6.16
C GLU A 5 31.81 -27.05 5.54
N SER A 6 31.12 -28.09 6.01
CA SER A 6 29.78 -28.43 5.54
C SER A 6 28.67 -27.85 6.41
N LEU A 7 27.50 -27.60 5.82
CA LEU A 7 26.27 -27.22 6.50
C LEU A 7 25.17 -28.20 6.07
N HIS A 8 24.71 -29.01 7.02
CA HIS A 8 23.60 -29.95 6.80
C HIS A 8 22.28 -29.27 7.11
N VAL A 9 21.54 -28.89 6.06
CA VAL A 9 20.28 -28.14 6.17
C VAL A 9 19.13 -28.98 6.72
N PRO A 10 18.98 -30.28 6.38
CA PRO A 10 17.85 -31.09 6.87
C PRO A 10 17.82 -31.24 8.39
N SER A 11 18.98 -31.15 9.06
CA SER A 11 19.07 -31.18 10.52
C SER A 11 18.64 -29.89 11.23
N LEU A 12 18.35 -28.81 10.50
CA LEU A 12 17.91 -27.55 11.07
C LEU A 12 16.37 -27.47 11.16
N PRO A 13 15.80 -26.81 12.19
CA PRO A 13 14.37 -26.51 12.24
C PRO A 13 13.91 -25.75 10.99
N PRO A 14 12.75 -26.06 10.39
CA PRO A 14 12.32 -25.49 9.11
C PRO A 14 12.39 -23.96 9.03
N TYR A 15 11.98 -23.28 10.10
CA TYR A 15 11.95 -21.82 10.19
C TYR A 15 13.34 -21.16 10.34
N LEU A 16 14.41 -21.93 10.57
CA LEU A 16 15.79 -21.42 10.70
C LEU A 16 16.68 -21.75 9.51
N LYS A 17 16.23 -22.60 8.57
CA LYS A 17 17.05 -23.14 7.48
C LYS A 17 17.72 -22.03 6.67
N HIS A 18 16.94 -21.15 6.04
CA HIS A 18 17.47 -20.13 5.15
C HIS A 18 18.28 -19.07 5.90
N ALA A 19 17.78 -18.61 7.06
CA ALA A 19 18.48 -17.65 7.91
C ALA A 19 19.89 -18.13 8.29
N THR A 20 20.03 -19.42 8.60
CA THR A 20 21.34 -20.02 8.96
C THR A 20 22.28 -20.10 7.76
N VAL A 21 21.76 -20.42 6.58
CA VAL A 21 22.56 -20.41 5.34
C VAL A 21 23.07 -19.01 5.05
N PHE A 22 22.21 -17.99 5.15
CA PHE A 22 22.58 -16.61 4.86
C PHE A 22 23.58 -16.08 5.87
N GLN A 23 23.37 -16.34 7.16
CA GLN A 23 24.33 -15.98 8.20
C GLN A 23 25.70 -16.62 7.95
N LYS A 24 25.73 -17.90 7.54
CA LYS A 24 26.99 -18.60 7.22
C LYS A 24 27.68 -18.00 5.99
N PHE A 25 26.92 -17.65 4.96
CA PHE A 25 27.44 -16.97 3.77
C PHE A 25 27.98 -15.57 4.10
N ASP A 26 27.24 -14.79 4.88
CA ASP A 26 27.61 -13.41 5.24
C ASP A 26 28.90 -13.38 6.07
N ALA A 27 29.14 -14.41 6.89
CA ALA A 27 30.36 -14.58 7.68
C ALA A 27 31.61 -14.96 6.86
N LEU A 28 31.46 -15.40 5.60
CA LEU A 28 32.60 -15.71 4.73
C LEU A 28 33.37 -14.44 4.34
N LYS A 29 34.69 -14.56 4.24
CA LYS A 29 35.54 -13.60 3.51
C LYS A 29 35.50 -13.89 2.01
N GLU A 30 35.91 -12.91 1.21
CA GLU A 30 36.05 -13.08 -0.23
C GLU A 30 36.95 -14.28 -0.56
N GLY A 31 36.50 -15.13 -1.49
CA GLY A 31 37.16 -16.37 -1.89
C GLY A 31 36.95 -17.55 -0.93
N GLU A 32 36.35 -17.34 0.25
CA GLU A 32 35.95 -18.43 1.14
C GLU A 32 34.64 -19.09 0.67
N ARG A 33 34.45 -20.34 1.08
CA ARG A 33 33.35 -21.18 0.62
C ARG A 33 32.93 -22.21 1.67
N PHE A 34 31.68 -22.65 1.60
CA PHE A 34 31.17 -23.78 2.38
C PHE A 34 30.35 -24.72 1.51
N LEU A 35 30.20 -25.96 1.98
CA LEU A 35 29.42 -27.00 1.31
C LEU A 35 28.03 -27.09 1.93
N LEU A 36 27.01 -26.77 1.17
CA LEU A 36 25.61 -26.94 1.54
C LEU A 36 25.16 -28.37 1.21
N ILE A 37 24.59 -29.08 2.19
CA ILE A 37 24.05 -30.44 2.02
C ILE A 37 22.56 -30.42 2.33
N ASN A 38 21.73 -30.87 1.38
CA ASN A 38 20.27 -30.83 1.46
C ASN A 38 19.62 -32.15 1.00
N ASP A 39 18.37 -32.38 1.44
CA ASP A 39 17.56 -33.57 1.10
C ASP A 39 16.73 -33.40 -0.19
N HIS A 40 16.77 -32.22 -0.80
CA HIS A 40 16.14 -31.89 -2.09
C HIS A 40 16.98 -30.83 -2.83
N ASP A 41 16.71 -30.59 -4.12
CA ASP A 41 17.44 -29.58 -4.90
C ASP A 41 17.24 -28.18 -4.28
N PRO A 42 18.31 -27.51 -3.79
CA PRO A 42 18.20 -26.19 -3.15
C PRO A 42 18.02 -25.04 -4.17
N ILE A 43 17.36 -25.27 -5.30
CA ILE A 43 17.02 -24.24 -6.29
C ILE A 43 16.27 -23.05 -5.68
N PRO A 44 15.25 -23.22 -4.81
CA PRO A 44 14.57 -22.08 -4.19
C PRO A 44 15.54 -21.19 -3.42
N LEU A 45 16.44 -21.80 -2.64
CA LEU A 45 17.47 -21.12 -1.88
C LEU A 45 18.48 -20.39 -2.78
N TYR A 46 18.83 -20.96 -3.95
CA TYR A 46 19.66 -20.26 -4.94
C TYR A 46 19.01 -18.95 -5.39
N TYR A 47 17.73 -19.00 -5.77
CA TYR A 47 17.03 -17.80 -6.24
C TYR A 47 16.85 -16.77 -5.13
N GLU A 48 16.62 -17.20 -3.90
CA GLU A 48 16.55 -16.33 -2.73
C GLU A 48 17.91 -15.66 -2.44
N MET A 49 19.00 -16.43 -2.43
CA MET A 49 20.35 -15.87 -2.33
C MET A 49 20.66 -14.88 -3.45
N LYS A 50 20.28 -15.21 -4.69
CA LYS A 50 20.47 -14.30 -5.84
C LYS A 50 19.66 -13.02 -5.69
N ALA A 51 18.44 -13.10 -5.18
CA ALA A 51 17.59 -11.94 -4.93
C ALA A 51 18.16 -11.04 -3.84
N GLU A 52 18.70 -11.61 -2.76
CA GLU A 52 19.18 -10.81 -1.63
C GLU A 52 20.66 -10.40 -1.71
N ARG A 53 21.50 -11.17 -2.42
CA ARG A 53 22.96 -10.99 -2.47
C ARG A 53 23.49 -10.74 -3.88
N GLY A 54 22.65 -10.70 -4.90
CA GLY A 54 23.05 -10.42 -6.28
C GLY A 54 24.09 -11.42 -6.80
N ASP A 55 25.05 -10.93 -7.58
CA ASP A 55 26.12 -11.75 -8.19
C ASP A 55 27.39 -11.84 -7.30
N THR A 56 27.24 -11.67 -5.97
CA THR A 56 28.35 -11.72 -4.99
C THR A 56 28.74 -13.15 -4.56
N PHE A 57 28.26 -14.16 -5.28
CA PHE A 57 28.61 -15.55 -5.02
C PHE A 57 28.63 -16.42 -6.28
N GLU A 58 29.43 -17.48 -6.23
CA GLU A 58 29.40 -18.59 -7.17
C GLU A 58 28.64 -19.77 -6.55
N TRP A 59 27.82 -20.42 -7.38
CA TRP A 59 27.01 -21.58 -7.00
C TRP A 59 27.41 -22.79 -7.83
N LYS A 60 28.14 -23.73 -7.22
CA LYS A 60 28.66 -24.91 -7.91
C LYS A 60 27.99 -26.17 -7.39
N LYS A 61 27.21 -26.83 -8.26
CA LYS A 61 26.59 -28.12 -7.96
C LYS A 61 27.66 -29.21 -7.89
N ILE A 62 27.72 -29.93 -6.78
CA ILE A 62 28.67 -31.03 -6.52
C ILE A 62 28.00 -32.38 -6.70
N GLU A 63 26.78 -32.55 -6.17
CA GLU A 63 26.00 -33.79 -6.26
C GLU A 63 24.52 -33.46 -6.50
N ASN A 64 23.87 -34.21 -7.40
CA ASN A 64 22.51 -33.94 -7.87
C ASN A 64 21.57 -35.12 -7.62
N GLY A 65 21.36 -35.48 -6.34
CA GLY A 65 20.32 -36.43 -5.93
C GLY A 65 20.45 -37.85 -6.53
N PRO A 66 19.47 -38.74 -6.29
CA PRO A 66 18.18 -38.49 -5.62
C PRO A 66 18.23 -38.54 -4.08
N GLU A 67 19.32 -39.04 -3.49
CA GLU A 67 19.41 -39.24 -2.03
C GLU A 67 20.00 -38.04 -1.28
N THR A 68 20.89 -37.28 -1.91
CA THR A 68 21.53 -36.10 -1.31
C THR A 68 21.89 -35.08 -2.39
N TRP A 69 21.69 -33.80 -2.07
CA TRP A 69 22.06 -32.69 -2.92
C TRP A 69 23.18 -31.90 -2.26
N GLN A 70 24.26 -31.64 -3.01
CA GLN A 70 25.41 -30.92 -2.49
C GLN A 70 25.77 -29.74 -3.40
N VAL A 71 25.93 -28.57 -2.80
CA VAL A 71 26.32 -27.34 -3.50
C VAL A 71 27.45 -26.66 -2.75
N GLU A 72 28.51 -26.31 -3.46
CA GLU A 72 29.56 -25.44 -2.96
C GLU A 72 29.19 -23.97 -3.26
N ILE A 73 29.12 -23.14 -2.22
CA ILE A 73 28.79 -21.72 -2.31
C ILE A 73 30.06 -20.93 -1.98
N THR A 74 30.56 -20.14 -2.92
CA THR A 74 31.79 -19.34 -2.77
C THR A 74 31.48 -17.85 -2.84
N LYS A 75 32.02 -17.05 -1.93
CA LYS A 75 31.83 -15.59 -1.94
C LYS A 75 32.79 -14.91 -2.91
N THR A 76 32.29 -14.12 -3.85
CA THR A 76 33.09 -13.41 -4.86
C THR A 76 33.32 -11.95 -4.48
N ALA A 77 34.30 -11.31 -5.15
CA ALA A 77 34.59 -9.89 -4.98
C ALA A 77 33.39 -9.02 -5.38
N LEU A 78 33.14 -7.95 -4.63
CA LEU A 78 32.25 -6.88 -5.09
C LEU A 78 32.87 -6.22 -6.34
N PRO A 79 32.10 -5.91 -7.40
CA PRO A 79 32.58 -5.06 -8.48
C PRO A 79 33.14 -3.74 -7.90
N GLN A 80 34.28 -3.28 -8.42
CA GLN A 80 35.06 -2.12 -7.92
C GLN A 80 34.18 -0.97 -7.39
N ALA A 81 34.49 -0.55 -6.15
CA ALA A 81 33.77 0.47 -5.40
C ALA A 81 33.69 1.80 -6.16
N ILE A 82 32.47 2.25 -6.43
CA ILE A 82 32.17 3.63 -6.81
C ILE A 82 31.84 4.37 -5.51
N GLU A 83 32.53 5.46 -5.17
CA GLU A 83 32.22 6.24 -3.97
C GLU A 83 30.87 6.98 -4.10
N ASN A 84 30.27 7.36 -2.97
CA ASN A 84 29.16 8.32 -2.99
C ASN A 84 29.66 9.63 -3.61
N THR A 85 29.03 10.09 -4.68
CA THR A 85 29.50 11.26 -5.45
C THR A 85 28.36 12.23 -5.69
N VAL A 86 28.73 13.47 -5.99
CA VAL A 86 27.79 14.48 -6.50
C VAL A 86 27.89 14.45 -8.02
N ALA A 87 26.79 14.15 -8.71
CA ALA A 87 26.74 14.13 -10.16
C ALA A 87 26.16 15.46 -10.69
N GLU A 88 26.85 16.07 -11.66
CA GLU A 88 26.33 17.23 -12.39
C GLU A 88 25.28 16.79 -13.42
N GLN A 89 24.08 17.36 -13.37
CA GLN A 89 23.11 17.27 -14.47
C GLN A 89 23.08 18.56 -15.31
N LYS A 90 23.08 18.40 -16.64
CA LYS A 90 22.81 19.48 -17.59
C LYS A 90 21.33 19.44 -17.99
N GLY A 91 20.52 20.29 -17.36
CA GLY A 91 19.19 20.68 -17.83
C GLY A 91 19.20 22.12 -18.35
N GLU A 92 18.25 22.48 -19.22
CA GLU A 92 18.12 23.82 -19.83
C GLU A 92 18.14 24.95 -18.76
N GLY A 93 19.31 25.55 -18.55
CA GLY A 93 19.47 26.83 -17.85
C GLY A 93 20.06 26.81 -16.44
N THR A 94 20.13 25.67 -15.74
CA THR A 94 20.77 25.57 -14.40
C THR A 94 21.35 24.18 -14.15
N SER A 95 22.63 24.11 -13.74
CA SER A 95 23.26 22.88 -13.24
C SER A 95 22.89 22.67 -11.76
N GLU A 96 22.05 21.69 -11.46
CA GLU A 96 21.83 21.24 -10.08
C GLU A 96 22.70 20.01 -9.78
N GLU A 97 23.37 20.06 -8.63
CA GLU A 97 24.13 18.96 -8.07
C GLU A 97 23.16 17.89 -7.51
N VAL A 98 23.11 16.71 -8.12
CA VAL A 98 22.28 15.60 -7.63
C VAL A 98 23.14 14.59 -6.89
N PHE A 99 22.83 14.35 -5.61
CA PHE A 99 23.53 13.40 -4.77
C PHE A 99 23.30 11.96 -5.24
N VAL A 100 24.37 11.18 -5.39
CA VAL A 100 24.32 9.76 -5.74
C VAL A 100 24.72 8.91 -4.53
N LEU A 101 23.76 8.15 -4.02
CA LEU A 101 23.96 7.15 -2.97
C LEU A 101 24.34 5.81 -3.60
N ASN A 102 25.59 5.38 -3.43
CA ASN A 102 25.96 4.01 -3.75
C ASN A 102 25.47 3.07 -2.64
N VAL A 103 24.38 2.35 -2.96
CA VAL A 103 23.70 1.42 -2.06
C VAL A 103 24.55 0.18 -1.79
N THR A 104 25.51 -0.16 -2.68
CA THR A 104 26.38 -1.32 -2.48
C THR A 104 27.39 -1.13 -1.35
N LEU A 105 27.65 0.12 -0.94
CA LEU A 105 28.51 0.45 0.19
C LEU A 105 27.81 0.33 1.55
N LEU A 106 26.49 0.16 1.56
CA LEU A 106 25.69 0.08 2.79
C LEU A 106 25.54 -1.39 3.24
N GLU A 107 25.59 -1.61 4.55
CA GLU A 107 25.22 -2.92 5.12
C GLU A 107 23.78 -3.27 4.71
N PRO A 108 23.47 -4.55 4.38
CA PRO A 108 22.16 -4.95 3.87
C PRO A 108 20.98 -4.44 4.70
N ARG A 109 21.07 -4.55 6.03
CA ARG A 109 20.04 -4.07 6.97
C ARG A 109 19.84 -2.55 6.98
N LEU A 110 20.80 -1.78 6.48
CA LEU A 110 20.79 -0.32 6.46
C LEU A 110 20.42 0.25 5.08
N LYS A 111 20.38 -0.55 4.02
CA LYS A 111 20.09 -0.10 2.64
C LYS A 111 18.77 0.67 2.57
N HIS A 112 17.65 0.02 2.85
CA HIS A 112 16.32 0.66 2.74
C HIS A 112 16.11 1.78 3.77
N PRO A 113 16.46 1.61 5.07
CA PRO A 113 16.35 2.70 6.04
C PRO A 113 17.11 3.96 5.64
N THR A 114 18.32 3.83 5.09
CA THR A 114 19.10 4.98 4.63
C THR A 114 18.47 5.62 3.39
N ILE A 115 18.02 4.84 2.40
CA ILE A 115 17.32 5.35 1.21
C ILE A 115 16.07 6.13 1.62
N PHE A 116 15.27 5.60 2.55
CA PHE A 116 14.07 6.28 3.05
C PHE A 116 14.42 7.56 3.81
N LYS A 117 15.47 7.54 4.63
CA LYS A 117 15.96 8.75 5.29
C LYS A 117 16.34 9.84 4.29
N HIS A 118 17.03 9.49 3.20
CA HIS A 118 17.36 10.44 2.14
C HIS A 118 16.10 10.96 1.44
N PHE A 119 15.16 10.08 1.10
CA PHE A 119 13.89 10.46 0.50
C PHE A 119 13.05 11.39 1.40
N ASP A 120 12.93 11.05 2.68
CA ASP A 120 12.16 11.80 3.67
C ASP A 120 12.74 13.21 3.87
N ALA A 121 14.06 13.36 3.74
CA ALA A 121 14.77 14.63 3.84
C ALA A 121 14.63 15.53 2.58
N LEU A 122 14.20 15.00 1.44
CA LEU A 122 13.99 15.81 0.23
C LEU A 122 12.85 16.82 0.43
N THR A 123 13.03 18.04 -0.09
CA THR A 123 11.89 18.93 -0.36
C THR A 123 11.17 18.50 -1.65
N PRO A 124 9.87 18.77 -1.79
CA PRO A 124 9.15 18.49 -3.03
C PRO A 124 9.85 19.09 -4.26
N GLY A 125 10.00 18.30 -5.32
CA GLY A 125 10.73 18.64 -6.53
C GLY A 125 12.23 18.33 -6.51
N GLN A 126 12.81 18.03 -5.35
CA GLN A 126 14.21 17.55 -5.28
C GLN A 126 14.29 16.05 -5.57
N ALA A 127 15.48 15.63 -5.99
CA ALA A 127 15.79 14.24 -6.26
C ALA A 127 17.13 13.84 -5.65
N PHE A 128 17.30 12.54 -5.45
CA PHE A 128 18.61 11.91 -5.30
C PHE A 128 18.65 10.67 -6.18
N GLN A 129 19.85 10.16 -6.42
CA GLN A 129 20.04 8.95 -7.21
C GLN A 129 20.55 7.82 -6.31
N ILE A 130 20.14 6.61 -6.64
CA ILE A 130 20.73 5.39 -6.08
C ILE A 130 21.52 4.67 -7.17
N LEU A 131 22.67 4.15 -6.79
CA LEU A 131 23.47 3.23 -7.58
C LEU A 131 23.47 1.87 -6.88
N ASN A 132 23.12 0.82 -7.61
CA ASN A 132 22.98 -0.53 -7.07
C ASN A 132 23.54 -1.57 -8.05
N ASP A 133 23.94 -2.73 -7.53
CA ASP A 133 24.49 -3.86 -8.30
C ASP A 133 23.41 -4.79 -8.89
N HIS A 134 22.13 -4.54 -8.59
CA HIS A 134 20.98 -5.26 -9.12
C HIS A 134 19.79 -4.30 -9.30
N ASP A 135 18.75 -4.76 -10.02
CA ASP A 135 17.54 -3.96 -10.24
C ASP A 135 16.83 -3.65 -8.90
N PRO A 136 16.72 -2.37 -8.49
CA PRO A 136 16.08 -1.98 -7.24
C PRO A 136 14.54 -2.04 -7.31
N LYS A 137 13.95 -2.84 -8.20
CA LYS A 137 12.51 -3.02 -8.33
C LYS A 137 11.79 -3.41 -7.03
N PRO A 138 12.32 -4.28 -6.14
CA PRO A 138 11.69 -4.56 -4.84
C PRO A 138 11.61 -3.32 -3.94
N LEU A 139 12.66 -2.49 -3.96
CA LEU A 139 12.69 -1.22 -3.23
C LEU A 139 11.63 -0.24 -3.74
N TYR A 140 11.40 -0.17 -5.05
CA TYR A 140 10.31 0.64 -5.64
C TYR A 140 8.95 0.27 -5.04
N TYR A 141 8.62 -1.03 -5.00
CA TYR A 141 7.36 -1.48 -4.42
C TYR A 141 7.27 -1.19 -2.93
N GLN A 142 8.37 -1.35 -2.18
CA GLN A 142 8.39 -1.00 -0.76
C GLN A 142 8.20 0.51 -0.54
N MET A 143 8.82 1.37 -1.35
CA MET A 143 8.63 2.81 -1.28
C MET A 143 7.17 3.20 -1.55
N ILE A 144 6.51 2.58 -2.53
CA ILE A 144 5.07 2.79 -2.76
C ILE A 144 4.27 2.37 -1.54
N ALA A 145 4.52 1.19 -0.98
CA ALA A 145 3.78 0.69 0.17
C ALA A 145 3.95 1.57 1.41
N GLU A 146 5.15 2.13 1.64
CA GLU A 146 5.41 2.90 2.85
C GLU A 146 5.22 4.42 2.73
N ARG A 147 5.33 4.98 1.52
CA ARG A 147 5.27 6.44 1.29
C ARG A 147 4.15 6.85 0.32
N GLY A 148 3.49 5.89 -0.32
CA GLY A 148 2.50 6.14 -1.36
C GLY A 148 3.14 6.63 -2.67
N PRO A 149 2.33 6.98 -3.68
CA PRO A 149 2.78 7.42 -5.00
C PRO A 149 3.26 8.89 -5.03
N VAL A 150 4.00 9.31 -4.00
CA VAL A 150 4.46 10.70 -3.79
C VAL A 150 5.86 10.97 -4.38
N PHE A 151 6.34 10.07 -5.24
CA PHE A 151 7.64 10.18 -5.89
C PHE A 151 7.59 9.68 -7.33
N ALA A 152 8.52 10.15 -8.15
CA ALA A 152 8.81 9.63 -9.48
C ALA A 152 10.04 8.74 -9.43
N TRP A 153 10.02 7.68 -10.23
CA TRP A 153 11.07 6.67 -10.31
C TRP A 153 11.58 6.57 -11.75
N GLU A 154 12.78 7.07 -11.99
CA GLU A 154 13.38 7.11 -13.32
C GLU A 154 14.66 6.28 -13.37
N TYR A 155 14.72 5.31 -14.28
CA TYR A 155 15.96 4.57 -14.52
C TYR A 155 16.87 5.38 -15.45
N LEU A 156 17.99 5.84 -14.91
CA LEU A 156 19.05 6.50 -15.67
C LEU A 156 19.97 5.45 -16.34
N GLN A 157 20.15 4.30 -15.69
CA GLN A 157 20.89 3.16 -16.24
C GLN A 157 20.24 1.83 -15.82
N LYS A 158 20.12 0.88 -16.76
CA LYS A 158 19.54 -0.44 -16.55
C LYS A 158 20.52 -1.57 -16.88
N GLY A 159 21.32 -1.97 -15.89
CA GLY A 159 22.13 -3.19 -15.93
C GLY A 159 23.07 -3.32 -17.13
N PRO A 160 23.70 -4.49 -17.34
CA PRO A 160 23.67 -5.67 -16.46
C PRO A 160 24.54 -5.52 -15.20
N GLN A 161 25.52 -4.61 -15.20
CA GLN A 161 26.49 -4.46 -14.12
C GLN A 161 26.08 -3.41 -13.07
N TRP A 162 25.38 -2.35 -13.49
CA TRP A 162 24.97 -1.25 -12.62
C TRP A 162 23.57 -0.78 -12.94
N TRP A 163 22.82 -0.47 -11.90
CA TRP A 163 21.49 0.11 -11.98
C TRP A 163 21.51 1.46 -11.29
N GLN A 164 21.20 2.51 -12.06
CA GLN A 164 21.14 3.87 -11.55
C GLN A 164 19.71 4.37 -11.69
N VAL A 165 19.12 4.75 -10.56
CA VAL A 165 17.74 5.22 -10.48
C VAL A 165 17.72 6.58 -9.82
N GLN A 166 17.01 7.53 -10.45
CA GLN A 166 16.65 8.78 -9.83
C GLN A 166 15.30 8.66 -9.14
N ILE A 167 15.29 9.03 -7.85
CA ILE A 167 14.10 9.08 -7.01
C ILE A 167 13.82 10.56 -6.77
N THR A 168 12.75 11.06 -7.38
CA THR A 168 12.34 12.46 -7.27
C THR A 168 11.15 12.54 -6.34
N LYS A 169 11.20 13.34 -5.28
CA LYS A 169 10.00 13.62 -4.49
C LYS A 169 9.10 14.51 -5.33
N ASN A 170 7.89 14.07 -5.62
CA ASN A 170 7.00 14.84 -6.48
C ASN A 170 6.78 16.22 -5.86
N LYS A 171 6.75 17.26 -6.69
CA LYS A 171 6.15 18.52 -6.25
C LYS A 171 4.71 18.18 -5.90
N LEU A 172 4.29 18.57 -4.70
CA LEU A 172 2.86 18.60 -4.38
C LEU A 172 2.30 19.75 -5.22
N ASP A 173 2.01 19.47 -6.48
CA ASP A 173 1.35 20.42 -7.37
C ASP A 173 -0.12 20.47 -6.95
N GLY A 174 -0.38 21.29 -5.93
CA GLY A 174 -1.72 21.48 -5.37
C GLY A 174 -2.16 20.44 -4.35
N GLU A 175 -3.42 20.55 -3.96
CA GLU A 175 -4.09 19.65 -3.03
C GLU A 175 -4.28 18.25 -3.66
N SER A 176 -4.13 17.19 -2.86
CA SER A 176 -4.46 15.83 -3.31
C SER A 176 -5.97 15.67 -3.55
N VAL A 177 -6.38 14.67 -4.33
CA VAL A 177 -7.83 14.43 -4.54
C VAL A 177 -8.56 14.12 -3.23
N GLY A 178 -7.88 13.50 -2.27
CA GLY A 178 -8.39 13.33 -0.91
C GLY A 178 -8.54 14.67 -0.18
N GLU A 179 -7.52 15.53 -0.19
CA GLU A 179 -7.61 16.85 0.45
C GLU A 179 -8.71 17.72 -0.17
N ILE A 180 -8.89 17.66 -1.48
CA ILE A 180 -9.95 18.37 -2.21
C ILE A 180 -11.33 17.89 -1.76
N ALA A 181 -11.55 16.57 -1.68
CA ALA A 181 -12.82 15.98 -1.25
C ALA A 181 -13.11 16.24 0.24
N ALA A 182 -12.07 16.24 1.09
CA ALA A 182 -12.18 16.44 2.53
C ALA A 182 -12.68 17.85 2.90
N LYS A 183 -12.31 18.86 2.11
CA LYS A 183 -12.72 20.26 2.31
C LYS A 183 -14.14 20.55 1.82
N ASP A 184 -14.59 19.82 0.81
CA ASP A 184 -15.92 19.98 0.24
C ASP A 184 -16.43 18.67 -0.34
N ILE A 185 -17.36 18.03 0.37
CA ILE A 185 -17.94 16.75 -0.04
C ILE A 185 -18.62 16.80 -1.42
N ARG A 186 -19.01 17.98 -1.92
CA ARG A 186 -19.52 18.13 -3.30
C ARG A 186 -18.51 17.73 -4.35
N LYS A 187 -17.23 17.96 -4.07
CA LYS A 187 -16.13 17.62 -4.97
C LYS A 187 -15.91 16.10 -5.04
N ALA A 188 -16.27 15.36 -3.99
CA ALA A 188 -16.29 13.91 -4.02
C ALA A 188 -17.26 13.35 -5.09
N GLU A 189 -18.43 13.99 -5.28
CA GLU A 189 -19.38 13.60 -6.34
C GLU A 189 -18.81 13.81 -7.75
N VAL A 190 -18.00 14.87 -7.94
CA VAL A 190 -17.29 15.09 -9.21
C VAL A 190 -16.29 13.97 -9.46
N PHE A 191 -15.49 13.59 -8.46
CA PHE A 191 -14.55 12.47 -8.60
C PHE A 191 -15.25 11.15 -8.90
N LYS A 192 -16.35 10.87 -8.18
CA LYS A 192 -17.18 9.68 -8.40
C LYS A 192 -17.73 9.61 -9.83
N LYS A 193 -18.22 10.73 -10.36
CA LYS A 193 -18.72 10.82 -11.76
C LYS A 193 -17.65 10.41 -12.78
N TYR A 194 -16.39 10.72 -12.52
CA TYR A 194 -15.27 10.42 -13.42
C TYR A 194 -14.53 9.12 -13.08
N GLY A 195 -14.98 8.36 -12.07
CA GLY A 195 -14.30 7.14 -11.63
C GLY A 195 -12.92 7.40 -11.01
N ILE A 196 -12.72 8.60 -10.47
CA ILE A 196 -11.48 8.98 -9.76
C ILE A 196 -11.56 8.44 -8.33
N ASP A 197 -10.57 7.63 -7.96
CA ASP A 197 -10.42 7.09 -6.61
C ASP A 197 -9.83 8.14 -5.66
N PHE A 198 -10.73 8.81 -4.92
CA PHE A 198 -10.38 9.81 -3.91
C PHE A 198 -10.39 9.25 -2.47
N CYS A 199 -10.75 7.97 -2.29
CA CYS A 199 -10.82 7.32 -0.99
C CYS A 199 -9.50 6.59 -0.68
N CYS A 200 -9.21 5.48 -1.35
CA CYS A 200 -7.97 4.72 -1.19
C CYS A 200 -6.80 5.42 -1.90
N GLY A 201 -7.03 5.86 -3.15
CA GLY A 201 -6.12 6.65 -3.97
C GLY A 201 -5.98 8.12 -3.58
N GLY A 202 -6.56 8.53 -2.46
CA GLY A 202 -6.70 9.93 -2.04
C GLY A 202 -5.41 10.75 -1.97
N LYS A 203 -4.26 10.09 -1.78
CA LYS A 203 -2.92 10.71 -1.69
C LYS A 203 -2.37 11.17 -3.05
N LYS A 204 -3.03 10.83 -4.16
CA LYS A 204 -2.62 11.23 -5.53
C LYS A 204 -2.99 12.68 -5.82
N SER A 205 -2.18 13.34 -6.65
CA SER A 205 -2.58 14.62 -7.24
C SER A 205 -3.76 14.46 -8.20
N LEU A 206 -4.49 15.54 -8.45
CA LEU A 206 -5.60 15.55 -9.42
C LEU A 206 -5.15 15.01 -10.78
N LYS A 207 -4.00 15.49 -11.28
CA LYS A 207 -3.46 15.07 -12.57
C LYS A 207 -3.19 13.57 -12.63
N GLN A 208 -2.52 13.01 -11.62
CA GLN A 208 -2.24 11.56 -11.56
C GLN A 208 -3.53 10.74 -11.52
N ALA A 209 -4.50 11.16 -10.70
CA ALA A 209 -5.77 10.46 -10.58
C ALA A 209 -6.59 10.51 -11.88
N CYS A 210 -6.55 11.65 -12.58
CA CYS A 210 -7.16 11.81 -13.91
C CYS A 210 -6.48 10.93 -14.97
N GLU A 211 -5.14 10.84 -14.98
CA GLU A 211 -4.38 9.98 -15.89
C GLU A 211 -4.77 8.50 -15.73
N GLU A 212 -4.89 8.01 -14.49
CA GLU A 212 -5.33 6.64 -14.20
C GLU A 212 -6.79 6.39 -14.60
N ALA A 213 -7.67 7.35 -14.32
CA ALA A 213 -9.08 7.31 -14.70
C ALA A 213 -9.30 7.55 -16.21
N LYS A 214 -8.24 7.87 -16.97
CA LYS A 214 -8.27 8.17 -18.41
C LYS A 214 -9.24 9.32 -18.74
N VAL A 215 -9.24 10.35 -17.91
CA VAL A 215 -10.01 11.59 -18.08
C VAL A 215 -9.06 12.78 -18.21
N ASP A 216 -9.47 13.79 -18.98
CA ASP A 216 -8.72 15.04 -19.10
C ASP A 216 -8.79 15.84 -17.78
N PRO A 217 -7.64 16.14 -17.13
CA PRO A 217 -7.60 16.94 -15.90
C PRO A 217 -8.33 18.28 -16.03
N ALA A 218 -8.27 18.94 -17.19
CA ALA A 218 -8.87 20.26 -17.38
C ALA A 218 -10.41 20.23 -17.28
N ILE A 219 -11.04 19.12 -17.68
CA ILE A 219 -12.50 18.93 -17.57
C ILE A 219 -12.88 18.77 -16.09
N VAL A 220 -12.09 17.98 -15.35
CA VAL A 220 -12.36 17.71 -13.94
C VAL A 220 -12.13 18.98 -13.11
N GLU A 221 -11.06 19.74 -13.36
CA GLU A 221 -10.79 21.03 -12.72
C GLU A 221 -11.96 22.00 -12.88
N ALA A 222 -12.47 22.16 -14.11
CA ALA A 222 -13.60 23.03 -14.37
C ALA A 222 -14.88 22.61 -13.62
N GLU A 223 -15.15 21.31 -13.48
CA GLU A 223 -16.29 20.85 -12.68
C GLU A 223 -16.08 21.01 -11.17
N LEU A 224 -14.85 20.83 -10.68
CA LEU A 224 -14.51 21.06 -9.27
C LEU A 224 -14.68 22.54 -8.88
N GLU A 225 -14.31 23.47 -9.76
CA GLU A 225 -14.53 24.90 -9.56
C GLU A 225 -16.01 25.24 -9.49
N ASN A 226 -16.82 24.57 -10.31
CA ASN A 226 -18.28 24.74 -10.35
C ASN A 226 -19.03 23.85 -9.33
N ALA A 227 -18.34 23.05 -8.51
CA ALA A 227 -19.00 22.14 -7.56
C ALA A 227 -19.91 22.86 -6.56
N HIS A 228 -19.66 24.15 -6.30
CA HIS A 228 -20.52 24.99 -5.45
C HIS A 228 -21.93 25.22 -6.02
N THR A 229 -22.14 25.03 -7.33
CA THR A 229 -23.45 25.11 -7.97
C THR A 229 -24.25 23.81 -7.90
N ILE A 230 -23.64 22.71 -7.42
CA ILE A 230 -24.34 21.46 -7.17
C ILE A 230 -25.28 21.68 -5.98
N GLU A 231 -26.60 21.58 -6.21
CA GLU A 231 -27.59 21.61 -5.13
C GLU A 231 -27.36 20.44 -4.17
N VAL A 232 -26.78 20.72 -3.01
CA VAL A 232 -26.76 19.77 -1.90
C VAL A 232 -27.77 20.22 -0.87
N LYS A 233 -28.65 19.29 -0.47
CA LYS A 233 -29.66 19.53 0.58
C LYS A 233 -29.04 19.80 1.97
N THR A 234 -27.73 19.65 2.10
CA THR A 234 -26.98 19.71 3.37
C THR A 234 -25.86 20.75 3.22
N PRO A 235 -25.60 21.58 4.25
CA PRO A 235 -24.44 22.47 4.27
C PRO A 235 -23.15 21.67 3.99
N ALA A 236 -22.23 22.24 3.22
CA ALA A 236 -20.91 21.64 3.02
C ALA A 236 -20.22 21.48 4.39
N LEU A 237 -20.03 20.23 4.82
CA LEU A 237 -19.31 19.92 6.05
C LEU A 237 -17.81 19.89 5.75
N ASP A 238 -17.05 20.69 6.49
CA ASP A 238 -15.60 20.65 6.47
C ASP A 238 -15.10 19.74 7.60
N PHE A 239 -14.92 18.46 7.26
CA PHE A 239 -14.49 17.43 8.21
C PHE A 239 -13.04 17.66 8.68
N THR A 240 -12.24 18.43 7.95
CA THR A 240 -10.85 18.73 8.34
C THR A 240 -10.78 19.53 9.63
N ARG A 241 -11.85 20.25 9.99
CA ARG A 241 -11.95 21.03 11.23
C ARG A 241 -12.39 20.22 12.44
N TRP A 242 -12.78 18.97 12.24
CA TRP A 242 -13.27 18.13 13.32
C TRP A 242 -12.11 17.56 14.13
N GLU A 243 -12.37 17.39 15.42
CA GLU A 243 -11.46 16.73 16.35
C GLU A 243 -11.49 15.22 16.08
N ALA A 244 -10.33 14.56 16.14
CA ALA A 244 -10.17 13.16 15.74
C ALA A 244 -11.11 12.21 16.52
N GLY A 245 -11.24 12.40 17.83
CA GLY A 245 -12.14 11.60 18.66
C GLY A 245 -13.62 11.76 18.27
N PHE A 246 -14.03 12.98 17.90
CA PHE A 246 -15.38 13.26 17.41
C PHE A 246 -15.61 12.72 16.00
N LEU A 247 -14.62 12.82 15.11
CA LEU A 247 -14.71 12.26 13.76
C LEU A 247 -14.83 10.74 13.78
N ALA A 248 -14.08 10.04 14.64
CA ALA A 248 -14.24 8.60 14.85
C ALA A 248 -15.66 8.23 15.33
N GLU A 249 -16.24 9.03 16.23
CA GLU A 249 -17.62 8.82 16.68
C GLU A 249 -18.64 9.09 15.57
N TYR A 250 -18.42 10.09 14.73
CA TYR A 250 -19.27 10.33 13.57
C TYR A 250 -19.21 9.18 12.56
N ILE A 251 -18.02 8.69 12.23
CA ILE A 251 -17.86 7.58 11.27
C ILE A 251 -18.61 6.34 11.75
N TYR A 252 -18.46 5.99 13.03
CA TYR A 252 -19.24 4.91 13.63
C TYR A 252 -20.76 5.15 13.48
N ASN A 253 -21.24 6.33 13.92
CA ASN A 253 -22.68 6.59 13.98
C ASN A 253 -23.32 6.74 12.60
N GLN A 254 -22.58 7.21 11.61
CA GLN A 254 -23.10 7.48 10.27
C GLN A 254 -22.91 6.29 9.33
N HIS A 255 -21.75 5.64 9.34
CA HIS A 255 -21.37 4.63 8.36
C HIS A 255 -21.47 3.19 8.90
N HIS A 256 -20.93 2.91 10.10
CA HIS A 256 -21.00 1.55 10.65
C HIS A 256 -22.44 1.16 10.99
N ILE A 257 -23.19 2.07 11.64
CA ILE A 257 -24.61 1.84 11.93
C ILE A 257 -25.41 1.66 10.64
N TYR A 258 -25.14 2.45 9.60
CA TYR A 258 -25.78 2.30 8.29
C TYR A 258 -25.52 0.90 7.70
N PHE A 259 -24.26 0.44 7.68
CA PHE A 259 -23.92 -0.91 7.23
C PHE A 259 -24.65 -1.99 8.04
N TYR A 260 -24.66 -1.90 9.37
CA TYR A 260 -25.34 -2.90 10.20
C TYR A 260 -26.86 -2.96 9.95
N GLN A 261 -27.48 -1.83 9.58
CA GLN A 261 -28.89 -1.76 9.22
C GLN A 261 -29.17 -2.27 7.80
N GLU A 262 -28.29 -1.99 6.84
CA GLU A 262 -28.49 -2.32 5.43
C GLU A 262 -28.04 -3.74 5.07
N ARG A 263 -26.99 -4.28 5.70
CA ARG A 263 -26.47 -5.62 5.40
C ARG A 263 -27.53 -6.75 5.46
N PRO A 264 -28.45 -6.84 6.45
CA PRO A 264 -29.47 -7.89 6.43
C PRO A 264 -30.48 -7.70 5.29
N ILE A 265 -30.79 -6.45 4.93
CA ILE A 265 -31.72 -6.13 3.85
C ILE A 265 -31.11 -6.53 2.50
N ILE A 266 -29.84 -6.20 2.29
CA ILE A 266 -29.12 -6.55 1.06
C ILE A 266 -28.96 -8.07 0.96
N SER A 267 -28.56 -8.74 2.04
CA SER A 267 -28.47 -10.21 2.13
C SER A 267 -29.77 -10.89 1.69
N ASP A 268 -30.90 -10.47 2.27
CA ASP A 268 -32.22 -10.99 1.90
C ASP A 268 -32.56 -10.77 0.42
N LEU A 269 -32.17 -9.62 -0.15
CA LEU A 269 -32.40 -9.29 -1.54
C LEU A 269 -31.52 -10.13 -2.47
N VAL A 270 -30.24 -10.34 -2.12
CA VAL A 270 -29.33 -11.23 -2.84
C VAL A 270 -29.94 -12.62 -2.92
N ASP A 271 -30.31 -13.22 -1.78
CA ASP A 271 -30.86 -14.58 -1.74
C ASP A 271 -32.13 -14.71 -2.59
N LYS A 272 -33.04 -13.73 -2.48
CA LYS A 272 -34.31 -13.71 -3.25
C LYS A 272 -34.07 -13.57 -4.75
N VAL A 273 -33.17 -12.67 -5.16
CA VAL A 273 -32.92 -12.38 -6.57
C VAL A 273 -32.13 -13.53 -7.21
N VAL A 274 -31.10 -14.05 -6.55
CA VAL A 274 -30.33 -15.21 -7.01
C VAL A 274 -31.23 -16.44 -7.10
N GLY A 275 -31.99 -16.76 -6.06
CA GLY A 275 -32.86 -17.93 -6.05
C GLY A 275 -33.92 -17.91 -7.16
N ARG A 276 -34.43 -16.73 -7.53
CA ARG A 276 -35.43 -16.59 -8.60
C ARG A 276 -34.82 -16.48 -10.00
N HIS A 277 -33.71 -15.75 -10.13
CA HIS A 277 -33.21 -15.27 -11.42
C HIS A 277 -31.84 -15.85 -11.80
N GLY A 278 -31.10 -16.48 -10.88
CA GLY A 278 -29.72 -16.94 -11.10
C GLY A 278 -29.56 -17.91 -12.27
N ALA A 279 -30.55 -18.80 -12.51
CA ALA A 279 -30.51 -19.70 -13.67
C ALA A 279 -30.57 -18.97 -15.02
N HIS A 280 -31.26 -17.83 -15.08
CA HIS A 280 -31.38 -17.00 -16.30
C HIS A 280 -30.29 -15.93 -16.38
N PHE A 281 -29.77 -15.50 -15.23
CA PHE A 281 -28.70 -14.51 -15.10
C PHE A 281 -27.58 -15.07 -14.22
N PRO A 282 -26.70 -15.94 -14.76
CA PRO A 282 -25.64 -16.59 -13.99
C PRO A 282 -24.68 -15.62 -13.27
N VAL A 283 -24.57 -14.39 -13.77
CA VAL A 283 -23.80 -13.30 -13.12
C VAL A 283 -24.24 -13.06 -11.67
N LEU A 284 -25.49 -13.36 -11.33
CA LEU A 284 -26.01 -13.19 -9.96
C LEU A 284 -25.31 -14.09 -8.94
N PHE A 285 -24.82 -15.27 -9.33
CA PHE A 285 -24.04 -16.12 -8.43
C PHE A 285 -22.69 -15.48 -8.09
N GLU A 286 -22.07 -14.76 -9.03
CA GLU A 286 -20.85 -13.99 -8.76
C GLU A 286 -21.15 -12.74 -7.93
N VAL A 287 -22.29 -12.07 -8.15
CA VAL A 287 -22.75 -10.95 -7.29
C VAL A 287 -22.92 -11.42 -5.85
N GLU A 288 -23.58 -12.56 -5.64
CA GLU A 288 -23.74 -13.17 -4.32
C GLU A 288 -22.38 -13.43 -3.67
N LYS A 289 -21.49 -14.15 -4.37
CA LYS A 289 -20.16 -14.48 -3.87
C LYS A 289 -19.37 -13.24 -3.46
N LEU A 290 -19.31 -12.22 -4.33
CA LEU A 290 -18.57 -10.99 -4.05
C LEU A 290 -19.19 -10.21 -2.88
N PHE A 291 -20.51 -10.11 -2.83
CA PHE A 291 -21.19 -9.42 -1.73
C PHE A 291 -20.97 -10.13 -0.39
N ARG A 292 -21.05 -11.47 -0.35
CA ARG A 292 -20.79 -12.26 0.87
C ARG A 292 -19.35 -12.09 1.35
N HIS A 293 -18.39 -12.05 0.44
CA HIS A 293 -16.98 -11.80 0.77
C HIS A 293 -16.79 -10.38 1.32
N LEU A 294 -17.38 -9.36 0.68
CA LEU A 294 -17.34 -7.98 1.18
C LEU A 294 -17.97 -7.86 2.57
N GLU A 295 -19.11 -8.54 2.81
CA GLU A 295 -19.79 -8.54 4.10
C GLU A 295 -18.90 -9.12 5.22
N GLU A 296 -18.19 -10.21 4.94
CA GLU A 296 -17.26 -10.85 5.89
C GLU A 296 -16.06 -9.95 6.20
N GLU A 297 -15.43 -9.38 5.17
CA GLU A 297 -14.30 -8.45 5.32
C GLU A 297 -14.70 -7.23 6.15
N LEU A 298 -15.82 -6.57 5.82
CA LEU A 298 -16.31 -5.40 6.55
C LEU A 298 -16.69 -5.72 8.00
N ALA A 299 -17.29 -6.89 8.26
CA ALA A 299 -17.64 -7.29 9.62
C ALA A 299 -16.41 -7.46 10.51
N GLY A 300 -15.34 -8.07 9.99
CA GLY A 300 -14.07 -8.19 10.72
C GLY A 300 -13.36 -6.85 10.88
N HIS A 301 -13.38 -6.04 9.82
CA HIS A 301 -12.78 -4.72 9.76
C HIS A 301 -13.39 -3.75 10.80
N PHE A 302 -14.71 -3.57 10.82
CA PHE A 302 -15.37 -2.65 11.77
C PHE A 302 -15.17 -3.06 13.23
N ILE A 303 -15.05 -4.35 13.54
CA ILE A 303 -14.73 -4.78 14.91
C ILE A 303 -13.33 -4.30 15.34
N LYS A 304 -12.34 -4.35 14.45
CA LYS A 304 -10.98 -3.85 14.72
C LYS A 304 -11.03 -2.35 15.01
N GLU A 305 -11.80 -1.60 14.24
CA GLU A 305 -11.95 -0.16 14.44
C GLU A 305 -12.67 0.18 15.73
N GLU A 306 -13.86 -0.37 15.93
CA GLU A 306 -14.74 -0.05 17.05
C GLU A 306 -14.15 -0.43 18.42
N ARG A 307 -13.38 -1.53 18.47
CA ARG A 307 -12.85 -2.07 19.73
C ARG A 307 -11.41 -1.69 20.00
N VAL A 308 -10.66 -1.29 18.98
CA VAL A 308 -9.22 -1.02 19.11
C VAL A 308 -8.88 0.37 18.60
N LEU A 309 -9.04 0.63 17.29
CA LEU A 309 -8.52 1.85 16.69
C LEU A 309 -9.26 3.12 17.15
N PHE A 310 -10.59 3.16 17.08
CA PHE A 310 -11.35 4.33 17.51
C PHE A 310 -11.20 4.65 19.00
N PRO A 311 -11.25 3.67 19.93
CA PRO A 311 -10.89 3.94 21.32
C PRO A 311 -9.50 4.53 21.47
N PHE A 312 -8.49 3.99 20.78
CA PHE A 312 -7.13 4.52 20.84
C PHE A 312 -7.05 5.97 20.33
N ILE A 313 -7.70 6.28 19.20
CA ILE A 313 -7.75 7.66 18.68
C ILE A 313 -8.45 8.62 19.66
N LYS A 314 -9.50 8.16 20.33
CA LYS A 314 -10.18 8.95 21.38
C LYS A 314 -9.28 9.21 22.59
N GLU A 315 -8.44 8.26 22.97
CA GLU A 315 -7.46 8.44 24.04
C GLU A 315 -6.34 9.41 23.64
N LEU A 316 -5.84 9.36 22.39
CA LEU A 316 -4.92 10.35 21.85
C LEU A 316 -5.52 11.78 21.91
N ALA A 317 -6.76 11.91 21.45
CA ALA A 317 -7.51 13.16 21.49
C ALA A 317 -7.70 13.69 22.92
N GLN A 318 -8.02 12.80 23.87
CA GLN A 318 -8.22 13.15 25.27
C GLN A 318 -6.90 13.57 25.93
N ALA A 319 -5.82 12.82 25.70
CA ALA A 319 -4.49 13.13 26.21
C ALA A 319 -3.99 14.50 25.73
N LYS A 320 -4.29 14.90 24.48
CA LYS A 320 -3.99 16.25 24.00
C LYS A 320 -4.71 17.35 24.78
N LYS A 321 -5.93 17.09 25.26
CA LYS A 321 -6.72 18.06 26.05
C LYS A 321 -6.26 18.13 27.50
N THR A 322 -5.91 16.99 28.10
CA THR A 322 -5.60 16.88 29.53
C THR A 322 -4.11 16.99 29.85
N GLY A 323 -3.24 16.69 28.90
CA GLY A 323 -1.81 16.49 29.12
C GLY A 323 -1.45 15.16 29.81
N ASP A 324 -2.44 14.30 30.07
CA ASP A 324 -2.22 13.00 30.70
C ASP A 324 -1.86 11.94 29.65
N LEU A 325 -0.61 11.47 29.71
CA LEU A 325 -0.07 10.45 28.80
C LEU A 325 0.01 9.06 29.46
N SER A 326 -0.50 8.89 30.68
CA SER A 326 -0.33 7.65 31.47
C SER A 326 -0.80 6.41 30.72
N TYR A 327 -1.97 6.47 30.09
CA TYR A 327 -2.54 5.37 29.31
C TYR A 327 -1.77 5.09 28.00
N LEU A 328 -1.20 6.13 27.38
CA LEU A 328 -0.58 6.03 26.05
C LEU A 328 0.84 5.45 26.07
N ARG A 329 1.58 5.61 27.16
CA ARG A 329 3.01 5.20 27.24
C ARG A 329 3.21 3.70 27.08
N ASP A 330 2.23 2.90 27.48
CA ASP A 330 2.31 1.44 27.47
C ASP A 330 1.68 0.82 26.21
N LEU A 331 1.12 1.65 25.31
CA LEU A 331 0.51 1.18 24.07
C LEU A 331 1.52 1.14 22.93
N PRO A 332 1.42 0.15 22.02
CA PRO A 332 2.11 0.18 20.75
C PRO A 332 1.61 1.36 19.91
N SER A 333 2.41 1.78 18.92
CA SER A 333 2.06 2.89 18.04
C SER A 333 0.76 2.64 17.27
N VAL A 334 -0.05 3.68 17.10
CA VAL A 334 -1.28 3.69 16.28
C VAL A 334 -1.00 3.44 14.80
N LYS A 335 0.27 3.57 14.37
CA LYS A 335 0.71 3.34 12.98
C LYS A 335 0.41 1.93 12.48
N ASP A 336 0.64 0.91 13.31
CA ASP A 336 0.43 -0.48 12.88
C ASP A 336 -1.07 -0.80 12.67
N PRO A 337 -1.98 -0.47 13.60
CA PRO A 337 -3.42 -0.55 13.35
C PRO A 337 -3.89 0.21 12.11
N VAL A 338 -3.43 1.46 11.91
CA VAL A 338 -3.78 2.27 10.73
C VAL A 338 -3.37 1.57 9.44
N ARG A 339 -2.15 1.02 9.37
CA ARG A 339 -1.66 0.30 8.19
C ARG A 339 -2.51 -0.93 7.87
N VAL A 340 -2.97 -1.65 8.88
CA VAL A 340 -3.87 -2.80 8.68
C VAL A 340 -5.21 -2.33 8.12
N MET A 341 -5.76 -1.21 8.61
CA MET A 341 -7.05 -0.70 8.12
C MET A 341 -6.94 -0.20 6.68
N GLU A 342 -5.87 0.54 6.33
CA GLU A 342 -5.63 0.97 4.95
C GLU A 342 -5.54 -0.25 3.98
N ALA A 343 -4.93 -1.35 4.39
CA ALA A 343 -4.88 -2.57 3.59
C ALA A 343 -6.25 -3.27 3.44
N ASP A 344 -7.06 -3.28 4.50
CA ASP A 344 -8.44 -3.78 4.42
C ASP A 344 -9.27 -2.92 3.45
N HIS A 345 -9.07 -1.60 3.45
CA HIS A 345 -9.75 -0.67 2.54
C HIS A 345 -9.42 -0.94 1.08
N ASP A 346 -8.16 -1.21 0.76
CA ASP A 346 -7.75 -1.59 -0.59
C ASP A 346 -8.48 -2.87 -1.05
N ASN A 347 -8.54 -3.89 -0.19
CA ASN A 347 -9.26 -5.15 -0.49
C ASN A 347 -10.77 -4.90 -0.70
N ALA A 348 -11.40 -4.12 0.17
CA ALA A 348 -12.82 -3.77 0.04
C ALA A 348 -13.09 -2.98 -1.26
N GLY A 349 -12.20 -2.04 -1.60
CA GLY A 349 -12.25 -1.28 -2.85
C GLY A 349 -12.18 -2.18 -4.09
N GLU A 350 -11.31 -3.20 -4.09
CA GLU A 350 -11.23 -4.17 -5.18
C GLU A 350 -12.52 -4.99 -5.35
N LEU A 351 -13.15 -5.41 -4.25
CA LEU A 351 -14.43 -6.14 -4.28
C LEU A 351 -15.57 -5.27 -4.81
N LEU A 352 -15.63 -4.01 -4.39
CA LEU A 352 -16.60 -3.02 -4.89
C LEU A 352 -16.43 -2.76 -6.38
N ALA A 353 -15.19 -2.55 -6.84
CA ALA A 353 -14.88 -2.37 -8.25
C ALA A 353 -15.32 -3.58 -9.10
N GLN A 354 -15.13 -4.80 -8.60
CA GLN A 354 -15.60 -6.02 -9.25
C GLN A 354 -17.13 -6.08 -9.29
N LEU A 355 -17.82 -5.81 -8.18
CA LEU A 355 -19.28 -5.75 -8.11
C LEU A 355 -19.85 -4.74 -9.12
N ARG A 356 -19.33 -3.52 -9.12
CA ARG A 356 -19.74 -2.46 -10.05
C ARG A 356 -19.53 -2.89 -11.51
N LYS A 357 -18.41 -3.54 -11.83
CA LYS A 357 -18.12 -4.05 -13.17
C LYS A 357 -19.13 -5.12 -13.61
N ILE A 358 -19.34 -6.17 -12.81
CA ILE A 358 -20.19 -7.31 -13.21
C ILE A 358 -21.68 -6.95 -13.25
N THR A 359 -22.09 -5.93 -12.51
CA THR A 359 -23.47 -5.41 -12.48
C THR A 359 -23.72 -4.35 -13.55
N ASN A 360 -22.74 -4.07 -14.42
CA ASN A 360 -22.80 -3.00 -15.42
C ASN A 360 -23.19 -1.66 -14.78
N ASN A 361 -22.40 -1.21 -13.81
CA ASN A 361 -22.68 -0.02 -12.99
C ASN A 361 -24.05 -0.10 -12.31
N TYR A 362 -24.35 -1.23 -11.68
CA TYR A 362 -25.63 -1.45 -11.00
C TYR A 362 -26.85 -1.17 -11.89
N THR A 363 -26.74 -1.48 -13.19
CA THR A 363 -27.84 -1.32 -14.15
C THR A 363 -28.56 -2.65 -14.36
N PRO A 364 -29.81 -2.80 -13.89
CA PRO A 364 -30.56 -4.04 -14.09
C PRO A 364 -30.86 -4.32 -15.57
N PRO A 365 -30.91 -5.60 -16.00
CA PRO A 365 -31.37 -5.95 -17.33
C PRO A 365 -32.79 -5.45 -17.62
N ALA A 366 -33.08 -5.14 -18.88
CA ALA A 366 -34.42 -4.70 -19.29
C ALA A 366 -35.50 -5.72 -18.89
N GLY A 367 -36.60 -5.24 -18.30
CA GLY A 367 -37.70 -6.10 -17.82
C GLY A 367 -37.41 -6.82 -16.49
N SER A 368 -36.33 -6.47 -15.78
CA SER A 368 -36.04 -7.00 -14.44
C SER A 368 -37.16 -6.67 -13.44
N CYS A 369 -37.38 -7.55 -12.46
CA CYS A 369 -38.38 -7.32 -11.43
C CYS A 369 -37.96 -6.21 -10.44
N ASN A 370 -38.92 -5.68 -9.68
CA ASN A 370 -38.67 -4.62 -8.70
C ASN A 370 -37.61 -5.00 -7.65
N SER A 371 -37.55 -6.27 -7.20
CA SER A 371 -36.55 -6.73 -6.23
C SER A 371 -35.14 -6.72 -6.79
N PHE A 372 -34.97 -7.00 -8.09
CA PHE A 372 -33.68 -6.90 -8.76
C PHE A 372 -33.22 -5.44 -8.81
N GLY A 373 -34.11 -4.53 -9.24
CA GLY A 373 -33.79 -3.10 -9.26
C GLY A 373 -33.48 -2.55 -7.85
N LEU A 374 -34.21 -3.01 -6.84
CA LEU A 374 -33.96 -2.63 -5.45
C LEU A 374 -32.61 -3.14 -4.94
N LEU A 375 -32.23 -4.39 -5.26
CA LEU A 375 -30.92 -4.95 -4.92
C LEU A 375 -29.79 -4.07 -5.47
N TYR A 376 -29.83 -3.76 -6.77
CA TYR A 376 -28.77 -2.98 -7.41
C TYR A 376 -28.70 -1.57 -6.85
N LYS A 377 -29.85 -0.92 -6.59
CA LYS A 377 -29.89 0.38 -5.92
C LYS A 377 -29.28 0.34 -4.51
N LYS A 378 -29.51 -0.75 -3.76
CA LYS A 378 -28.96 -0.91 -2.41
C LYS A 378 -27.46 -1.17 -2.42
N LEU A 379 -26.97 -1.98 -3.37
CA LEU A 379 -25.52 -2.19 -3.57
C LEU A 379 -24.81 -0.89 -3.95
N GLU A 380 -25.39 -0.09 -4.85
CA GLU A 380 -24.86 1.22 -5.23
C GLU A 380 -24.85 2.20 -4.05
N ALA A 381 -25.90 2.20 -3.23
CA ALA A 381 -25.96 3.04 -2.03
C ALA A 381 -24.90 2.62 -0.99
N LEU A 382 -24.72 1.31 -0.77
CA LEU A 382 -23.68 0.79 0.11
C LEU A 382 -22.27 1.16 -0.37
N GLU A 383 -21.96 0.97 -1.65
CA GLU A 383 -20.67 1.37 -2.21
C GLU A 383 -20.44 2.88 -2.04
N SER A 384 -21.46 3.70 -2.28
CA SER A 384 -21.36 5.15 -2.10
C SER A 384 -21.06 5.55 -0.65
N ASP A 385 -21.69 4.89 0.32
CA ASP A 385 -21.46 5.14 1.74
C ASP A 385 -20.04 4.71 2.15
N LEU A 386 -19.61 3.52 1.73
CA LEU A 386 -18.26 3.00 1.99
C LEU A 386 -17.16 3.89 1.39
N HIS A 387 -17.34 4.43 0.19
CA HIS A 387 -16.37 5.39 -0.36
C HIS A 387 -16.25 6.65 0.50
N GLN A 388 -17.37 7.16 1.03
CA GLN A 388 -17.33 8.31 1.94
C GLN A 388 -16.67 7.94 3.27
N HIS A 389 -17.03 6.81 3.86
CA HIS A 389 -16.42 6.26 5.07
C HIS A 389 -14.91 6.19 4.92
N VAL A 390 -14.41 5.42 3.96
CA VAL A 390 -12.98 5.18 3.75
C VAL A 390 -12.26 6.50 3.46
N HIS A 391 -12.90 7.43 2.76
CA HIS A 391 -12.34 8.76 2.54
C HIS A 391 -12.10 9.51 3.86
N LEU A 392 -13.10 9.57 4.74
CA LEU A 392 -12.99 10.22 6.05
C LEU A 392 -11.87 9.59 6.90
N GLU A 393 -11.66 8.30 6.77
CA GLU A 393 -10.61 7.60 7.51
C GLU A 393 -9.22 7.84 6.94
N ASN A 394 -8.99 7.41 5.69
CA ASN A 394 -7.68 7.43 5.06
C ASN A 394 -7.12 8.85 4.91
N ASN A 395 -7.99 9.82 4.62
CA ASN A 395 -7.55 11.17 4.23
C ASN A 395 -7.70 12.19 5.36
N ILE A 396 -8.40 11.85 6.46
CA ILE A 396 -8.64 12.80 7.56
C ILE A 396 -8.33 12.17 8.92
N LEU A 397 -9.04 11.11 9.33
CA LEU A 397 -8.93 10.56 10.68
C LEU A 397 -7.55 9.94 10.94
N PHE A 398 -7.07 9.06 10.06
CA PHE A 398 -5.81 8.36 10.25
C PHE A 398 -4.61 9.31 10.20
N PRO A 399 -4.50 10.26 9.24
CA PRO A 399 -3.46 11.29 9.28
C PRO A 399 -3.49 12.11 10.57
N LYS A 400 -4.68 12.51 11.05
CA LYS A 400 -4.82 13.23 12.33
C LYS A 400 -4.32 12.39 13.50
N ALA A 401 -4.67 11.10 13.57
CA ALA A 401 -4.23 10.21 14.63
C ALA A 401 -2.70 10.07 14.67
N LEU A 402 -2.06 9.88 13.52
CA LEU A 402 -0.60 9.79 13.40
C LEU A 402 0.10 11.08 13.84
N ILE A 403 -0.46 12.24 13.47
CA ILE A 403 0.05 13.55 13.90
C ILE A 403 -0.10 13.72 15.41
N LEU A 404 -1.27 13.38 15.97
CA LEU A 404 -1.53 13.46 17.41
C LEU A 404 -0.57 12.59 18.21
N GLU A 405 -0.36 11.35 17.80
CA GLU A 405 0.61 10.45 18.45
C GLU A 405 2.01 11.06 18.45
N LYS A 406 2.47 11.55 17.29
CA LYS A 406 3.79 12.18 17.16
C LYS A 406 3.94 13.43 18.03
N GLU A 407 2.91 14.26 18.12
CA GLU A 407 2.93 15.46 18.97
C GLU A 407 3.00 15.13 20.47
N LEU A 408 2.40 14.00 20.89
CA LEU A 408 2.30 13.61 22.29
C LEU A 408 3.46 12.74 22.77
N LEU A 409 4.03 11.91 21.90
CA LEU A 409 5.00 10.86 22.24
C LEU A 409 6.33 10.95 21.46
N GLY A 410 6.43 11.81 20.45
CA GLY A 410 7.55 11.88 19.50
C GLY A 410 8.67 12.87 19.83
#